data_AF-A0A9I9E2G8-F1
#
_entry.id   AF-A0A9I9E2G8-F1
#
_cell.length_a   1.000
_cell.length_b   1.000
_cell.length_c   1.000
_cell.angle_alpha   90.00
_cell.angle_beta   90.00
_cell.angle_gamma   90.00
#
_symmetry.space_group_name_H-M   'P 1'
#
loop_
_entity.id
_entity.type
_entity.pdbx_description
1 polymer ?
#
loop_
_entity_poly.entity_id
_entity_poly.type
_entity_poly.pdbx_seq_one_letter_code
_entity_poly.pdbx_strand_id
1 'polypeptide(L)'
;MEGQKAKGINMIKKDSLPQPSNSKILPVAQWVDMKNHYPQPSPPDLGWDDLHHEKRTYDGQSLITWNIDGYSEAQMMNTFQEMMLAATAYNTKKSTYKTAQILILGFNGNLRSWWHNLLTEQDRQRILTVTRTVVKTENSSTPIQVEEPDMVNQLLYTMTKHFIGSTQIHLNLATKTLLGLKCHKMSRYKWYKDTFMARLYTLTTCGADIWKQKFVEGLPHYISKKFYQTMTTNSVNQQIDWANISPMKIFHLQFK
;
A
#
# COMPACT_ATOMS: atom_id res chain seq x y z
N MET A 1 -44.12 -13.86 51.49
CA MET A 1 -43.23 -14.27 50.38
C MET A 1 -44.12 -14.61 49.21
N GLU A 2 -44.29 -13.66 48.30
CA GLU A 2 -45.13 -13.81 47.11
C GLU A 2 -44.48 -14.78 46.12
N GLY A 3 -45.13 -15.92 45.89
CA GLY A 3 -44.84 -16.81 44.77
C GLY A 3 -45.96 -16.67 43.74
N GLN A 4 -45.79 -15.76 42.77
CA GLN A 4 -46.73 -15.61 41.65
C GLN A 4 -46.30 -16.42 40.43
N LYS A 5 -47.27 -17.19 39.92
CA LYS A 5 -47.31 -17.91 38.64
C LYS A 5 -46.87 -17.04 37.46
N ALA A 6 -45.98 -17.56 36.61
CA ALA A 6 -45.86 -17.11 35.23
C ALA A 6 -46.63 -18.06 34.30
N LYS A 7 -47.68 -17.50 33.68
CA LYS A 7 -48.53 -18.10 32.64
C LYS A 7 -47.71 -18.34 31.38
N GLY A 8 -47.83 -19.52 30.77
CA GLY A 8 -47.53 -19.67 29.35
C GLY A 8 -48.60 -18.99 28.50
N ILE A 9 -48.21 -18.51 27.31
CA ILE A 9 -48.99 -18.58 26.05
C ILE A 9 -48.19 -17.94 24.88
N ASN A 10 -48.06 -18.77 23.85
CA ASN A 10 -48.01 -18.52 22.39
C ASN A 10 -46.80 -17.88 21.69
N MET A 11 -46.12 -18.79 20.98
CA MET A 11 -45.68 -18.66 19.58
C MET A 11 -46.46 -17.62 18.75
N ILE A 12 -45.72 -16.67 18.18
CA ILE A 12 -46.08 -16.00 16.94
C ILE A 12 -44.95 -16.25 15.94
N LYS A 13 -45.37 -16.69 14.75
CA LYS A 13 -44.58 -17.12 13.59
C LYS A 13 -43.45 -16.17 13.24
N LYS A 14 -42.26 -16.74 13.04
CA LYS A 14 -41.17 -16.11 12.28
C LYS A 14 -41.35 -16.50 10.81
N ASP A 15 -42.35 -15.91 10.16
CA ASP A 15 -42.52 -16.04 8.72
C ASP A 15 -41.34 -15.32 8.02
N SER A 16 -40.42 -16.14 7.51
CA SER A 16 -39.79 -16.02 6.19
C SER A 16 -39.24 -14.65 5.79
N LEU A 17 -38.00 -14.33 6.22
CA LEU A 17 -37.09 -13.56 5.35
C LEU A 17 -36.27 -14.54 4.50
N PRO A 18 -36.02 -14.28 3.21
CA PRO A 18 -35.25 -15.18 2.35
C PRO A 18 -33.83 -15.31 2.90
N GLN A 19 -33.43 -16.55 3.19
CA GLN A 19 -32.02 -16.90 3.40
C GLN A 19 -31.21 -16.43 2.18
N PRO A 20 -30.17 -15.58 2.34
CA PRO A 20 -29.22 -15.37 1.27
C PRO A 20 -28.43 -16.67 1.08
N SER A 21 -28.46 -17.12 -0.17
CA SER A 21 -27.73 -18.26 -0.70
C SER A 21 -26.28 -18.30 -0.22
N ASN A 22 -25.87 -19.50 0.24
CA ASN A 22 -24.51 -20.04 0.42
C ASN A 22 -23.34 -19.10 0.10
N SER A 23 -23.18 -18.02 0.86
CA SER A 23 -22.03 -17.12 0.75
C SER A 23 -20.97 -17.64 1.71
N LYS A 24 -19.91 -18.25 1.17
CA LYS A 24 -18.74 -18.63 1.98
C LYS A 24 -18.11 -17.36 2.52
N ILE A 25 -18.11 -17.18 3.84
CA ILE A 25 -17.38 -16.11 4.51
C ILE A 25 -15.92 -16.57 4.61
N LEU A 26 -15.02 -15.86 3.94
CA LEU A 26 -13.58 -16.14 4.06
C LEU A 26 -13.01 -15.40 5.27
N PRO A 27 -12.25 -16.07 6.17
CA PRO A 27 -11.66 -15.45 7.34
C PRO A 27 -10.61 -14.38 6.97
N VAL A 28 -10.30 -13.51 7.94
CA VAL A 28 -9.27 -12.48 7.86
C VAL A 28 -7.92 -13.12 7.55
N ALA A 29 -7.19 -12.59 6.56
CA ALA A 29 -5.81 -13.00 6.29
C ALA A 29 -4.96 -12.69 7.53
N GLN A 30 -4.40 -13.72 8.14
CA GLN A 30 -3.56 -13.57 9.33
C GLN A 30 -2.10 -13.55 8.86
N TRP A 31 -1.40 -12.44 9.07
CA TRP A 31 0.02 -12.34 8.72
C TRP A 31 0.84 -13.17 9.70
N VAL A 32 1.37 -14.30 9.25
CA VAL A 32 2.21 -15.18 10.06
C VAL A 32 3.66 -14.94 9.66
N ASP A 33 4.45 -14.50 10.65
CA ASP A 33 5.92 -14.39 10.64
C ASP A 33 6.49 -13.11 9.97
N MET A 34 7.20 -12.31 10.77
CA MET A 34 8.02 -11.18 10.32
C MET A 34 9.47 -11.53 10.65
N LYS A 35 10.20 -12.10 9.68
CA LYS A 35 11.62 -12.41 9.87
C LYS A 35 12.49 -11.24 9.45
N ASN A 36 13.18 -10.65 10.42
CA ASN A 36 14.26 -9.72 10.14
C ASN A 36 15.46 -10.49 9.57
N HIS A 37 15.72 -10.31 8.29
CA HIS A 37 16.84 -10.90 7.56
C HIS A 37 18.20 -10.34 7.97
N TYR A 38 18.21 -9.26 8.75
CA TYR A 38 19.41 -8.56 9.19
C TYR A 38 19.41 -8.39 10.72
N PRO A 39 20.58 -8.45 11.38
CA PRO A 39 20.69 -8.20 12.83
C PRO A 39 20.39 -6.74 13.25
N GLN A 40 20.21 -5.83 12.28
CA GLN A 40 19.94 -4.41 12.51
C GLN A 40 18.48 -4.09 12.24
N PRO A 41 17.94 -2.97 12.77
CA PRO A 41 16.62 -2.49 12.38
C PRO A 41 16.63 -2.18 10.89
N SER A 42 16.07 -3.08 10.09
CA SER A 42 15.66 -2.79 8.73
C SER A 42 14.53 -1.77 8.79
N PRO A 43 14.43 -0.82 7.84
CA PRO A 43 13.18 -0.10 7.71
C PRO A 43 12.04 -1.09 7.51
N PRO A 44 10.82 -0.73 7.94
CA PRO A 44 9.71 -1.67 7.99
C PRO A 44 9.57 -2.42 6.66
N ASP A 45 9.68 -1.67 5.55
CA ASP A 45 9.62 -2.10 4.15
C ASP A 45 10.50 -3.33 3.79
N LEU A 46 11.69 -3.45 4.38
CA LEU A 46 12.66 -4.51 4.11
C LEU A 46 12.47 -5.79 4.94
N GLY A 47 11.67 -5.74 6.00
CA GLY A 47 11.32 -6.93 6.80
C GLY A 47 10.17 -7.75 6.20
N TRP A 48 9.59 -7.27 5.09
CA TRP A 48 8.35 -7.80 4.51
C TRP A 48 8.53 -8.78 3.35
N ASP A 49 9.77 -9.10 2.97
CA ASP A 49 10.04 -10.10 1.91
C ASP A 49 9.38 -11.47 2.24
N ASP A 50 9.17 -11.74 3.55
CA ASP A 50 8.52 -12.95 4.09
C ASP A 50 7.03 -12.76 4.43
N LEU A 51 6.35 -11.69 3.98
CA LEU A 51 4.89 -11.66 4.06
C LEU A 51 4.33 -12.77 3.17
N HIS A 52 4.09 -13.93 3.78
CA HIS A 52 3.38 -15.04 3.17
C HIS A 52 1.98 -14.57 2.82
N HIS A 53 1.81 -14.14 1.58
CA HIS A 53 0.51 -13.95 0.98
C HIS A 53 -0.05 -15.35 0.76
N GLU A 54 -0.97 -15.79 1.62
CA GLU A 54 -1.87 -16.85 1.21
C GLU A 54 -2.54 -16.39 -0.09
N LYS A 55 -2.21 -17.03 -1.22
CA LYS A 55 -2.79 -16.69 -2.52
C LYS A 55 -4.31 -16.82 -2.43
N ARG A 56 -5.00 -15.72 -2.20
CA ARG A 56 -6.47 -15.67 -2.24
C ARG A 56 -6.93 -15.51 -3.67
N THR A 57 -7.81 -16.41 -4.08
CA THR A 57 -8.55 -16.31 -5.34
C THR A 57 -9.90 -15.69 -5.05
N TYR A 58 -10.27 -14.69 -5.86
CA TYR A 58 -11.52 -13.95 -5.70
C TYR A 58 -12.52 -14.43 -6.77
N ASP A 59 -13.60 -15.09 -6.35
CA ASP A 59 -14.63 -15.66 -7.24
C ASP A 59 -15.66 -14.61 -7.75
N GLY A 60 -15.60 -13.40 -7.20
CA GLY A 60 -16.54 -12.31 -7.45
C GLY A 60 -17.96 -12.57 -6.93
N GLN A 61 -18.15 -13.54 -6.03
CA GLN A 61 -19.45 -13.94 -5.50
C GLN A 61 -19.47 -13.99 -3.97
N SER A 62 -18.44 -14.58 -3.36
CA SER A 62 -18.32 -14.73 -1.90
C SER A 62 -18.16 -13.36 -1.22
N LEU A 63 -18.74 -13.18 -0.04
CA LEU A 63 -18.56 -11.97 0.77
C LEU A 63 -17.27 -12.11 1.57
N ILE A 64 -16.38 -11.13 1.44
CA ILE A 64 -15.07 -11.13 2.11
C ILE A 64 -15.10 -10.08 3.21
N THR A 65 -14.66 -10.47 4.40
CA THR A 65 -14.55 -9.56 5.53
C THR A 65 -13.16 -8.93 5.59
N TRP A 66 -13.12 -7.64 5.90
CA TRP A 66 -11.91 -6.83 5.95
C TRP A 66 -11.72 -6.26 7.35
N ASN A 67 -10.55 -6.51 7.94
CA ASN A 67 -10.13 -5.92 9.21
C ASN A 67 -8.70 -5.40 9.10
N ILE A 68 -8.40 -4.30 9.78
CA ILE A 68 -7.08 -3.67 9.87
C ILE A 68 -6.65 -3.43 11.32
N ASP A 69 -7.39 -3.93 12.31
CA ASP A 69 -7.08 -3.73 13.72
C ASP A 69 -5.70 -4.34 14.05
N GLY A 70 -4.80 -3.51 14.58
CA GLY A 70 -3.42 -3.91 14.90
C GLY A 70 -2.48 -4.02 13.70
N TYR A 71 -2.90 -3.61 12.49
CA TYR A 71 -2.04 -3.64 11.30
C TYR A 71 -1.10 -2.44 11.25
N SER A 72 0.12 -2.68 10.78
CA SER A 72 1.05 -1.63 10.36
C SER A 72 0.57 -0.94 9.07
N GLU A 73 1.13 0.23 8.74
CA GLU A 73 0.81 0.95 7.49
C GLU A 73 1.00 0.08 6.24
N ALA A 74 2.06 -0.73 6.19
CA ALA A 74 2.33 -1.63 5.07
C ALA A 74 1.26 -2.73 4.95
N GLN A 75 0.85 -3.33 6.08
CA GLN A 75 -0.21 -4.34 6.10
C GLN A 75 -1.58 -3.75 5.73
N MET A 76 -1.85 -2.52 6.16
CA MET A 76 -3.04 -1.78 5.72
C MET A 76 -3.02 -1.54 4.21
N MET A 77 -1.88 -1.12 3.64
CA MET A 77 -1.73 -0.91 2.20
C MET A 77 -1.95 -2.21 1.42
N ASN A 78 -1.36 -3.33 1.84
CA ASN A 78 -1.57 -4.63 1.20
C ASN A 78 -3.04 -5.05 1.27
N THR A 79 -3.70 -4.82 2.41
CA THR A 79 -5.14 -5.09 2.56
C THR A 79 -5.99 -4.25 1.60
N PHE A 80 -5.64 -2.97 1.39
CA PHE A 80 -6.34 -2.11 0.44
C PHE A 80 -6.07 -2.52 -1.02
N GLN A 81 -4.89 -3.04 -1.33
CA GLN A 81 -4.60 -3.65 -2.63
C GLN A 81 -5.39 -4.95 -2.84
N GLU A 82 -5.53 -5.79 -1.81
CA GLU A 82 -6.41 -6.98 -1.85
C GLU A 82 -7.87 -6.60 -2.07
N MET A 83 -8.37 -5.55 -1.42
CA MET A 83 -9.71 -5.01 -1.66
C MET A 83 -9.88 -4.60 -3.12
N MET A 84 -8.88 -3.97 -3.72
CA MET A 84 -8.90 -3.62 -5.15
C MET A 84 -9.00 -4.87 -6.03
N LEU A 85 -8.22 -5.92 -5.74
CA LEU A 85 -8.27 -7.19 -6.47
C LEU A 85 -9.64 -7.89 -6.30
N ALA A 86 -10.23 -7.85 -5.12
CA ALA A 86 -11.59 -8.35 -4.91
C ALA A 86 -12.62 -7.52 -5.69
N ALA A 87 -12.44 -6.19 -5.72
CA ALA A 87 -13.33 -5.27 -6.43
C ALA A 87 -13.32 -5.53 -7.95
N THR A 88 -12.16 -5.77 -8.55
CA THR A 88 -12.07 -6.11 -9.97
C THR A 88 -12.81 -7.41 -10.27
N ALA A 89 -12.69 -8.42 -9.40
CA ALA A 89 -13.45 -9.67 -9.53
C ALA A 89 -14.97 -9.44 -9.42
N TYR A 90 -15.45 -8.62 -8.48
CA TYR A 90 -16.86 -8.28 -8.37
C TYR A 90 -17.39 -7.50 -9.58
N ASN A 91 -16.59 -6.56 -10.10
CA ASN A 91 -16.95 -5.73 -11.26
C ASN A 91 -17.15 -6.54 -12.55
N THR A 92 -16.63 -7.77 -12.65
CA THR A 92 -16.92 -8.66 -13.79
C THR A 92 -18.40 -9.05 -13.89
N LYS A 93 -19.12 -9.06 -12.77
CA LYS A 93 -20.50 -9.55 -12.65
C LYS A 93 -21.48 -8.51 -12.09
N LYS A 94 -20.97 -7.40 -11.54
CA LYS A 94 -21.75 -6.42 -10.77
C LYS A 94 -21.37 -5.00 -11.18
N SER A 95 -22.28 -4.04 -10.99
CA SER A 95 -21.97 -2.63 -11.20
C SER A 95 -21.00 -2.12 -10.13
N THR A 96 -20.21 -1.09 -10.46
CA THR A 96 -19.25 -0.47 -9.54
C THR A 96 -19.90 -0.04 -8.22
N TYR A 97 -21.14 0.47 -8.26
CA TYR A 97 -21.90 0.83 -7.06
C TYR A 97 -22.17 -0.38 -6.17
N LYS A 98 -22.65 -1.50 -6.75
CA LYS A 98 -22.88 -2.75 -6.01
C LYS A 98 -21.58 -3.32 -5.46
N THR A 99 -20.48 -3.23 -6.22
CA THR A 99 -19.16 -3.64 -5.76
C THR A 99 -18.69 -2.82 -4.56
N ALA A 100 -18.81 -1.49 -4.60
CA ALA A 100 -18.49 -0.61 -3.48
C ALA A 100 -19.31 -0.98 -2.24
N GLN A 101 -20.62 -1.21 -2.41
CA GLN A 101 -21.47 -1.69 -1.31
C GLN A 101 -20.99 -3.03 -0.74
N ILE A 102 -20.66 -4.02 -1.57
CA ILE A 102 -20.16 -5.32 -1.11
C ILE A 102 -18.88 -5.18 -0.30
N LEU A 103 -17.94 -4.33 -0.72
CA LEU A 103 -16.73 -4.05 0.06
C LEU A 103 -17.06 -3.44 1.42
N ILE A 104 -17.95 -2.44 1.45
CA ILE A 104 -18.39 -1.77 2.69
C ILE A 104 -19.10 -2.76 3.62
N LEU A 105 -19.95 -3.63 3.09
CA LEU A 105 -20.60 -4.71 3.85
C LEU A 105 -19.59 -5.66 4.50
N GLY A 106 -18.41 -5.82 3.88
CA GLY A 106 -17.31 -6.62 4.42
C GLY A 106 -16.52 -5.92 5.54
N PHE A 107 -16.71 -4.63 5.81
CA PHE A 107 -15.92 -3.92 6.80
C PHE A 107 -16.17 -4.41 8.23
N ASN A 108 -15.07 -4.60 8.96
CA ASN A 108 -15.05 -4.95 10.38
C ASN A 108 -14.09 -4.05 11.15
N GLY A 109 -14.15 -4.08 12.48
CA GLY A 109 -13.22 -3.34 13.35
C GLY A 109 -13.19 -1.85 13.09
N ASN A 110 -11.98 -1.28 13.04
CA ASN A 110 -11.75 0.13 12.75
C ASN A 110 -12.32 0.61 11.42
N LEU A 111 -12.36 -0.24 10.37
CA LEU A 111 -12.98 0.13 9.09
C LEU A 111 -14.47 0.38 9.23
N ARG A 112 -15.15 -0.50 9.97
CA ARG A 112 -16.59 -0.40 10.20
C ARG A 112 -16.92 0.83 11.03
N SER A 113 -16.14 1.06 12.10
CA SER A 113 -16.31 2.24 12.95
C SER A 113 -16.08 3.54 12.17
N TRP A 114 -15.03 3.59 11.34
CA TRP A 114 -14.77 4.73 10.46
C TRP A 114 -15.94 5.04 9.53
N TRP A 115 -16.45 4.02 8.83
CA TRP A 115 -17.53 4.21 7.85
C TRP A 115 -18.85 4.66 8.48
N HIS A 116 -19.26 4.04 9.59
CA HIS A 116 -20.56 4.30 10.21
C HIS A 116 -20.55 5.44 11.23
N ASN A 117 -19.47 5.60 11.98
CA ASN A 117 -19.43 6.51 13.12
C ASN A 117 -18.68 7.81 12.83
N LEU A 118 -17.60 7.77 12.04
CA LEU A 118 -16.78 8.96 11.77
C LEU A 118 -17.22 9.73 10.53
N LEU A 119 -17.64 9.05 9.46
CA LEU A 119 -18.12 9.72 8.25
C LEU A 119 -19.55 10.26 8.44
N THR A 120 -19.79 11.47 7.96
CA THR A 120 -21.15 11.99 7.83
C THR A 120 -21.88 11.32 6.67
N GLU A 121 -23.21 11.39 6.65
CA GLU A 121 -23.98 10.88 5.52
C GLU A 121 -23.60 11.59 4.22
N GLN A 122 -23.34 12.91 4.29
CA GLN A 122 -22.91 13.67 3.12
C GLN A 122 -21.57 13.17 2.57
N ASP A 123 -20.61 12.81 3.43
CA ASP A 123 -19.31 12.29 3.00
C ASP A 123 -19.43 10.89 2.40
N ARG A 124 -20.28 10.03 2.98
CA ARG A 124 -20.59 8.72 2.39
C ARG A 124 -21.21 8.85 1.02
N GLN A 125 -22.17 9.76 0.84
CA GLN A 125 -22.79 10.01 -0.45
C GLN A 125 -21.76 10.53 -1.45
N ARG A 126 -20.92 11.49 -1.06
CA ARG A 126 -19.83 12.00 -1.92
C ARG A 126 -18.93 10.87 -2.42
N ILE A 127 -18.54 9.92 -1.56
CA ILE A 127 -17.73 8.76 -1.95
C ILE A 127 -18.48 7.86 -2.94
N LEU A 128 -19.77 7.63 -2.69
CA LEU A 128 -20.62 6.74 -3.49
C LEU A 128 -21.21 7.38 -4.76
N THR A 129 -20.96 8.65 -5.04
CA THR A 129 -21.42 9.32 -6.27
C THR A 129 -20.28 9.73 -7.21
N VAL A 130 -19.02 9.47 -6.86
CA VAL A 130 -17.88 9.89 -7.69
C VAL A 130 -17.91 9.19 -9.04
N THR A 131 -17.80 10.00 -10.10
CA THR A 131 -17.51 9.59 -11.47
C THR A 131 -16.14 10.11 -11.88
N ARG A 132 -15.47 9.37 -12.75
CA ARG A 132 -14.22 9.76 -13.40
C ARG A 132 -14.48 9.93 -14.89
N THR A 133 -13.98 11.03 -15.44
CA THR A 133 -13.98 11.26 -16.88
C THR A 133 -12.90 10.43 -17.55
N VAL A 134 -13.32 9.54 -18.46
CA VAL A 134 -12.45 8.73 -19.30
C VAL A 134 -12.59 9.23 -20.74
N VAL A 135 -11.48 9.65 -21.34
CA VAL A 135 -11.45 9.99 -22.76
C VAL A 135 -11.27 8.70 -23.55
N LYS A 136 -12.31 8.29 -24.28
CA LYS A 136 -12.24 7.14 -25.19
C LYS A 136 -12.00 7.66 -26.61
N THR A 137 -10.87 7.27 -27.19
CA THR A 137 -10.55 7.55 -28.59
C THR A 137 -10.86 6.30 -29.41
N GLU A 138 -12.14 6.05 -29.68
CA GLU A 138 -12.55 5.00 -30.61
C GLU A 138 -13.05 5.64 -31.91
N ASN A 139 -12.18 5.57 -32.93
CA ASN A 139 -12.50 5.53 -34.37
C ASN A 139 -13.37 6.66 -34.96
N SER A 140 -13.44 7.81 -34.33
CA SER A 140 -14.01 9.03 -34.93
C SER A 140 -13.27 10.25 -34.38
N SER A 141 -13.09 11.26 -35.23
CA SER A 141 -12.16 12.39 -35.08
C SER A 141 -12.46 13.35 -33.92
N THR A 142 -13.27 12.96 -32.94
CA THR A 142 -13.63 13.74 -31.75
C THR A 142 -13.46 12.90 -30.48
N PRO A 143 -12.66 13.35 -29.49
CA PRO A 143 -12.54 12.65 -28.22
C PRO A 143 -13.88 12.69 -27.46
N ILE A 144 -14.48 11.52 -27.24
CA ILE A 144 -15.70 11.40 -26.44
C ILE A 144 -15.28 11.27 -24.97
N GLN A 145 -15.71 12.24 -24.15
CA GLN A 145 -15.58 12.16 -22.70
C GLN A 145 -16.73 11.29 -22.17
N VAL A 146 -16.39 10.15 -21.59
CA VAL A 146 -17.34 9.25 -20.94
C VAL A 146 -17.14 9.35 -19.43
N GLU A 147 -18.20 9.64 -18.69
CA GLU A 147 -18.16 9.56 -17.24
C GLU A 147 -18.39 8.11 -16.79
N GLU A 148 -17.40 7.53 -16.13
CA GLU A 148 -17.48 6.18 -15.57
C GLU A 148 -17.51 6.23 -14.03
N PRO A 149 -18.28 5.35 -13.35
CA PRO A 149 -18.30 5.33 -11.88
C PRO A 149 -16.93 4.98 -11.28
N ASP A 150 -16.46 5.78 -10.31
CA ASP A 150 -15.11 5.64 -9.70
C ASP A 150 -15.14 5.45 -8.17
N MET A 151 -16.31 5.07 -7.66
CA MET A 151 -16.62 4.99 -6.23
C MET A 151 -15.67 4.05 -5.45
N VAL A 152 -15.23 2.96 -6.07
CA VAL A 152 -14.29 2.00 -5.46
C VAL A 152 -12.92 2.64 -5.25
N ASN A 153 -12.40 3.34 -6.26
CA ASN A 153 -11.12 4.04 -6.17
C ASN A 153 -11.20 5.19 -5.16
N GLN A 154 -12.31 5.93 -5.15
CA GLN A 154 -12.54 6.98 -4.17
C GLN A 154 -12.62 6.42 -2.73
N LEU A 155 -13.30 5.29 -2.52
CA LEU A 155 -13.39 4.61 -1.23
C LEU A 155 -12.00 4.22 -0.73
N LEU A 156 -11.19 3.55 -1.57
CA LEU A 156 -9.84 3.14 -1.20
C LEU A 156 -8.90 4.32 -0.97
N TYR A 157 -9.02 5.39 -1.76
CA TYR A 157 -8.26 6.62 -1.57
C TYR A 157 -8.60 7.29 -0.24
N THR A 158 -9.88 7.42 0.09
CA THR A 158 -10.30 8.04 1.37
C THR A 158 -9.88 7.21 2.57
N MET A 159 -9.94 5.88 2.48
CA MET A 159 -9.40 4.97 3.50
C MET A 159 -7.89 5.14 3.65
N THR A 160 -7.13 5.11 2.55
CA THR A 160 -5.67 5.29 2.55
C THR A 160 -5.31 6.63 3.20
N LYS A 161 -5.98 7.71 2.79
CA LYS A 161 -5.74 9.05 3.35
C LYS A 161 -6.06 9.13 4.85
N HIS A 162 -7.08 8.40 5.33
CA HIS A 162 -7.48 8.43 6.73
C HIS A 162 -6.56 7.59 7.63
N PHE A 163 -6.29 6.34 7.24
CA PHE A 163 -5.58 5.36 8.08
C PHE A 163 -4.06 5.39 7.92
N ILE A 164 -3.56 5.72 6.73
CA ILE A 164 -2.12 5.77 6.43
C ILE A 164 -1.66 7.22 6.36
N GLY A 165 -2.49 8.15 5.87
CA GLY A 165 -2.13 9.56 5.71
C GLY A 165 -1.76 9.93 4.27
N SER A 166 -1.17 11.11 4.08
CA SER A 166 -0.74 11.54 2.74
C SER A 166 0.51 10.79 2.32
N THR A 167 0.43 10.05 1.21
CA THR A 167 1.59 9.40 0.56
C THR A 167 2.72 10.38 0.31
N GLN A 168 2.43 11.66 0.03
CA GLN A 168 3.44 12.69 -0.20
C GLN A 168 4.22 13.07 1.06
N ILE A 169 3.57 13.09 2.24
CA ILE A 169 4.25 13.39 3.51
C ILE A 169 5.21 12.24 3.86
N HIS A 170 4.74 11.01 3.71
CA HIS A 170 5.57 9.81 3.87
C HIS A 170 6.72 9.76 2.87
N LEU A 171 6.47 10.13 1.61
CA LEU A 171 7.50 10.26 0.59
C LEU A 171 8.56 11.30 0.96
N ASN A 172 8.15 12.46 1.46
CA ASN A 172 9.07 13.53 1.88
C ASN A 172 9.90 13.11 3.10
N LEU A 173 9.31 12.38 4.05
CA LEU A 173 10.01 11.80 5.20
C LEU A 173 10.98 10.68 4.77
N ALA A 174 10.56 9.82 3.85
CA ALA A 174 11.40 8.78 3.26
C ALA A 174 12.60 9.39 2.52
N THR A 175 12.40 10.47 1.74
CA THR A 175 13.47 11.23 1.08
C THR A 175 14.45 11.79 2.10
N LYS A 176 13.96 12.47 3.16
CA LYS A 176 14.84 13.01 4.21
C LYS A 176 15.63 11.91 4.92
N THR A 177 15.00 10.77 5.19
CA THR A 177 15.64 9.63 5.85
C THR A 177 16.67 8.95 4.92
N LEU A 178 16.39 8.87 3.62
CA LEU A 178 17.33 8.36 2.60
C LEU A 178 18.57 9.26 2.50
N LEU A 179 18.37 10.58 2.38
CA LEU A 179 19.45 11.56 2.30
C LEU A 179 20.36 11.56 3.55
N GLY A 180 19.88 11.05 4.68
CA GLY A 180 20.64 10.90 5.92
C GLY A 180 21.22 9.51 6.18
N LEU A 181 20.99 8.51 5.32
CA LEU A 181 21.43 7.14 5.55
C LEU A 181 22.96 7.03 5.43
N LYS A 182 23.62 6.47 6.46
CA LYS A 182 25.08 6.32 6.51
C LYS A 182 25.53 4.89 6.79
N CYS A 183 26.45 4.40 5.99
CA CYS A 183 27.22 3.18 6.19
C CYS A 183 28.48 3.49 7.01
N HIS A 184 28.46 3.13 8.30
CA HIS A 184 29.59 3.40 9.19
C HIS A 184 30.72 2.36 9.08
N LYS A 185 30.40 1.12 8.67
CA LYS A 185 31.35 0.00 8.56
C LYS A 185 31.07 -0.79 7.30
N MET A 186 32.11 -1.27 6.63
CA MET A 186 31.97 -2.06 5.39
C MET A 186 31.32 -3.44 5.62
N SER A 187 31.38 -3.98 6.83
CA SER A 187 30.60 -5.18 7.18
C SER A 187 29.08 -4.96 7.07
N ARG A 188 28.61 -3.70 7.04
CA ARG A 188 27.21 -3.30 6.88
C ARG A 188 26.87 -2.85 5.46
N TYR A 189 27.80 -2.97 4.51
CA TYR A 189 27.62 -2.46 3.16
C TYR A 189 26.42 -3.10 2.45
N LYS A 190 26.21 -4.42 2.61
CA LYS A 190 25.06 -5.12 2.02
C LYS A 190 23.74 -4.53 2.52
N TRP A 191 23.55 -4.47 3.84
CA TRP A 191 22.36 -3.86 4.45
C TRP A 191 22.16 -2.42 4.01
N TYR A 192 23.23 -1.61 4.01
CA TYR A 192 23.18 -0.22 3.58
C TYR A 192 22.71 -0.10 2.12
N LYS A 193 23.30 -0.89 1.22
CA LYS A 193 22.97 -0.90 -0.19
C LYS A 193 21.52 -1.31 -0.41
N ASP A 194 21.09 -2.42 0.19
CA ASP A 194 19.74 -2.95 0.01
C ASP A 194 18.69 -1.99 0.60
N THR A 195 18.99 -1.38 1.75
CA THR A 195 18.15 -0.34 2.38
C THR A 195 18.08 0.95 1.57
N PHE A 196 19.22 1.40 1.05
CA PHE A 196 19.26 2.60 0.22
C PHE A 196 18.45 2.39 -1.06
N MET A 197 18.59 1.22 -1.70
CA MET A 197 17.90 0.88 -2.95
C MET A 197 16.40 0.71 -2.75
N ALA A 198 15.96 -0.04 -1.73
CA ALA A 198 14.55 -0.20 -1.42
C ALA A 198 13.87 1.16 -1.26
N ARG A 199 14.47 2.06 -0.48
CA ARG A 199 13.96 3.42 -0.29
C ARG A 199 14.04 4.26 -1.56
N LEU A 200 15.12 4.19 -2.33
CA LEU A 200 15.27 4.94 -3.58
C LEU A 200 14.14 4.60 -4.56
N TYR A 201 13.78 3.32 -4.72
CA TYR A 201 12.72 2.90 -5.64
C TYR A 201 11.31 3.29 -5.19
N THR A 202 11.12 3.63 -3.91
CA THR A 202 9.85 4.22 -3.43
C THR A 202 9.73 5.71 -3.74
N LEU A 203 10.81 6.40 -4.12
CA LEU A 203 10.81 7.83 -4.39
C LEU A 203 10.40 8.14 -5.83
N THR A 204 9.27 8.82 -6.02
CA THR A 204 8.78 9.26 -7.34
C THR A 204 9.56 10.46 -7.90
N THR A 205 10.37 11.16 -7.09
CA THR A 205 10.97 12.46 -7.43
C THR A 205 12.49 12.51 -7.28
N CYS A 206 13.18 11.40 -7.00
CA CYS A 206 14.63 11.46 -6.92
C CYS A 206 15.19 11.70 -8.33
N GLY A 207 15.65 12.94 -8.59
CA GLY A 207 16.34 13.28 -9.83
C GLY A 207 17.41 12.22 -10.10
N ALA A 208 17.49 11.76 -11.36
CA ALA A 208 18.15 10.52 -11.76
C ALA A 208 19.62 10.37 -11.31
N ASP A 209 20.24 11.46 -10.85
CA ASP A 209 21.65 11.54 -10.51
C ASP A 209 21.97 11.99 -9.08
N ILE A 210 21.05 12.67 -8.38
CA ILE A 210 21.32 13.19 -7.02
C ILE A 210 21.55 12.04 -6.04
N TRP A 211 20.81 10.93 -6.21
CA TRP A 211 20.96 9.75 -5.36
C TRP A 211 22.35 9.12 -5.48
N LYS A 212 23.01 9.22 -6.64
CA LYS A 212 24.35 8.65 -6.88
C LYS A 212 25.37 9.32 -5.98
N GLN A 213 25.33 10.65 -5.90
CA GLN A 213 26.16 11.43 -4.99
C GLN A 213 25.85 11.09 -3.53
N LYS A 214 24.56 11.04 -3.17
CA LYS A 214 24.13 10.76 -1.79
C LYS A 214 24.49 9.36 -1.32
N PHE A 215 24.46 8.38 -2.21
CA PHE A 215 24.94 7.03 -1.94
C PHE A 215 26.42 7.04 -1.56
N VAL A 216 27.26 7.74 -2.34
CA VAL A 216 28.70 7.83 -2.07
C VAL A 216 29.00 8.61 -0.78
N GLU A 217 28.28 9.72 -0.52
CA GLU A 217 28.40 10.49 0.73
C GLU A 217 28.03 9.68 1.98
N GLY A 218 27.15 8.69 1.83
CA GLY A 218 26.77 7.77 2.91
C GLY A 218 27.81 6.70 3.21
N LEU A 219 28.80 6.45 2.34
CA LEU A 219 29.85 5.45 2.57
C LEU A 219 30.88 5.91 3.62
N PRO A 220 31.65 4.98 4.23
CA PRO A 220 32.76 5.35 5.09
C PRO A 220 33.73 6.31 4.39
N HIS A 221 34.24 7.30 5.13
CA HIS A 221 35.03 8.41 4.58
C HIS A 221 36.17 7.97 3.65
N TYR A 222 36.88 6.89 3.99
CA TYR A 222 37.97 6.38 3.17
C TYR A 222 37.49 5.88 1.79
N ILE A 223 36.34 5.20 1.74
CA ILE A 223 35.77 4.63 0.52
C ILE A 223 35.20 5.74 -0.36
N SER A 224 34.47 6.69 0.23
CA SER A 224 33.94 7.83 -0.51
C SER A 224 35.08 8.67 -1.11
N LYS A 225 36.12 8.96 -0.33
CA LYS A 225 37.33 9.67 -0.81
C LYS A 225 38.01 8.94 -1.97
N LYS A 226 38.19 7.62 -1.87
CA LYS A 226 38.78 6.80 -2.95
C LYS A 226 37.93 6.83 -4.22
N PHE A 227 36.60 6.81 -4.09
CA PHE A 227 35.70 6.96 -5.23
C PHE A 227 35.89 8.31 -5.92
N TYR A 228 35.86 9.41 -5.17
CA TYR A 228 36.05 10.75 -5.71
C TYR A 228 37.39 10.88 -6.44
N GLN A 229 38.48 10.40 -5.83
CA GLN A 229 39.82 10.40 -6.45
C GLN A 229 39.86 9.61 -7.77
N THR A 230 39.21 8.44 -7.82
CA THR A 230 39.15 7.61 -9.03
C THR A 230 38.35 8.30 -10.14
N MET A 231 37.27 9.00 -9.80
CA MET A 231 36.44 9.68 -10.78
C MET A 231 37.05 10.99 -11.28
N THR A 232 37.75 11.74 -10.42
CA THR A 232 38.42 12.99 -10.81
C THR A 232 39.68 12.74 -11.64
N THR A 233 40.43 11.66 -11.38
CA THR A 233 41.61 11.28 -12.18
C THR A 233 41.23 10.90 -13.62
N ASN A 234 40.03 10.36 -13.81
CA ASN A 234 39.50 9.95 -15.12
C ASN A 234 38.70 11.06 -15.84
N SER A 235 38.56 12.24 -15.24
CA SER A 235 37.77 13.35 -15.79
C SER A 235 38.69 14.46 -16.31
N VAL A 236 38.46 14.88 -17.56
CA VAL A 236 39.23 15.93 -18.25
C VAL A 236 39.15 17.27 -17.53
N ASN A 237 38.04 17.54 -16.82
CA ASN A 237 37.78 18.83 -16.15
C ASN A 237 37.76 18.73 -14.62
N GLN A 238 38.22 17.63 -14.03
CA GLN A 238 38.12 17.34 -12.58
C GLN A 238 36.68 17.37 -12.00
N GLN A 239 35.66 17.49 -12.84
CA GLN A 239 34.26 17.47 -12.45
C GLN A 239 33.66 16.08 -12.71
N ILE A 240 32.90 15.57 -11.74
CA ILE A 240 32.22 14.29 -11.87
C ILE A 240 30.89 14.50 -12.59
N ASP A 241 30.78 13.92 -13.77
CA ASP A 241 29.51 13.82 -14.48
C ASP A 241 28.69 12.65 -13.94
N TRP A 242 27.80 12.94 -13.00
CA TRP A 242 26.95 11.94 -12.36
C TRP A 242 25.94 11.32 -13.32
N ALA A 243 25.52 12.02 -14.38
CA ALA A 243 24.56 11.53 -15.36
C ALA A 243 25.10 10.32 -16.11
N ASN A 244 26.37 10.39 -16.52
CA ASN A 244 27.03 9.36 -17.30
C ASN A 244 27.62 8.19 -16.47
N ILE A 245 27.53 8.25 -15.14
CA ILE A 245 27.97 7.14 -14.28
C ILE A 245 26.85 6.10 -14.15
N SER A 246 27.15 4.89 -14.61
CA SER A 246 26.28 3.73 -14.41
C SER A 246 26.13 3.40 -12.91
N PRO A 247 24.91 3.10 -12.43
CA PRO A 247 24.66 2.58 -11.08
C PRO A 247 25.59 1.42 -10.70
N MET A 248 25.88 0.52 -11.65
CA MET A 248 26.76 -0.62 -11.42
C MET A 248 28.19 -0.21 -11.06
N LYS A 249 28.70 0.89 -11.61
CA LYS A 249 30.04 1.40 -11.32
C LYS A 249 30.15 1.99 -9.91
N ILE A 250 29.02 2.47 -9.36
CA ILE A 250 28.91 2.96 -7.99
C ILE A 250 28.80 1.79 -7.01
N PHE A 251 27.99 0.78 -7.33
CA PHE A 251 27.78 -0.39 -6.46
C PHE A 251 28.96 -1.38 -6.47
N HIS A 252 29.70 -1.46 -7.57
CA HIS A 252 30.93 -2.24 -7.70
C HIS A 252 32.16 -1.47 -7.24
N LEU A 253 32.05 -0.59 -6.24
CA LEU A 253 33.18 -0.19 -5.39
C LEU A 253 33.75 -1.37 -4.57
N GLN A 254 33.73 -2.58 -5.14
CA GLN A 254 34.52 -3.71 -4.74
C GLN A 254 35.99 -3.38 -5.02
N PHE A 255 36.64 -2.87 -3.99
CA PHE A 255 38.01 -3.23 -3.60
C PHE A 255 38.86 -3.89 -4.70
N LYS A 256 39.45 -3.08 -5.57
CA LYS A 256 40.85 -3.27 -5.97
C LYS A 256 41.67 -2.19 -5.30
#